data_AF-A0A9X4XIG0-F1
#
_entry.id   AF-A0A9X4XIG0-F1
#
_cell.length_a   1.000
_cell.length_b   1.000
_cell.length_c   1.000
_cell.angle_alpha   90.00
_cell.angle_beta   90.00
_cell.angle_gamma   90.00
#
_symmetry.space_group_name_H-M   'P 1'
#
loop_
_entity.id
_entity.type
_entity.pdbx_description
1 polymer ?
#
loop_
_entity_poly.entity_id
_entity_poly.type
_entity_poly.pdbx_seq_one_letter_code
_entity_poly.pdbx_strand_id
1 'polypeptide(L)'
;MKKYFVFMMMSCLLLGGCSENLAVQSMRWAIEALEEGDFKEARSYIAFAQNEGNDPEYASLYAQMQSLIEMMEYLDDGELDAALLAWTDLNLVNTKSEVVKEVAIEKLQQMLGEMIVTCEEAVESGEFSEEKGMINQVIKRLGDMKVFDEQMAKLKYLRRRMNE
;
A
#
# COMPACT_ATOMS: atom_id res chain seq x y z
N MET A 1 0.28 -9.45 -27.85
CA MET A 1 1.55 -9.78 -27.16
C MET A 1 1.40 -10.13 -25.67
N LYS A 2 0.21 -10.03 -25.05
CA LYS A 2 0.03 -10.36 -23.61
C LYS A 2 -0.12 -11.85 -23.27
N LYS A 3 -0.52 -12.72 -24.22
CA LYS A 3 -0.78 -14.16 -23.97
C LYS A 3 0.47 -15.05 -24.00
N TYR A 4 1.57 -14.58 -24.59
CA TYR A 4 2.81 -15.37 -24.70
C TYR A 4 3.76 -15.19 -23.51
N PHE A 5 3.62 -14.11 -22.75
CA PHE A 5 4.45 -13.87 -21.56
C PHE A 5 4.11 -14.87 -20.43
N VAL A 6 2.80 -15.10 -20.23
CA VAL A 6 2.29 -16.10 -19.25
C VAL A 6 2.75 -17.52 -19.61
N PHE A 7 2.78 -17.86 -20.91
CA PHE A 7 3.20 -19.20 -21.35
C PHE A 7 4.72 -19.41 -21.24
N MET A 8 5.52 -18.35 -21.39
CA MET A 8 6.98 -18.42 -21.27
C MET A 8 7.43 -18.54 -19.80
N MET A 9 6.73 -17.93 -18.84
CA MET A 9 6.99 -18.14 -17.41
C MET A 9 6.67 -19.56 -16.95
N MET A 10 5.59 -20.17 -17.46
CA MET A 10 5.25 -21.57 -17.15
C MET A 10 6.32 -22.56 -17.63
N SER A 11 7.04 -22.27 -18.72
CA SER A 11 8.16 -23.09 -19.18
C SER A 11 9.45 -22.92 -18.37
N CYS A 12 9.61 -21.84 -17.61
CA CYS A 12 10.74 -21.66 -16.69
C CYS A 12 10.57 -22.44 -15.38
N LEU A 13 9.35 -22.89 -15.04
CA LEU A 13 9.05 -23.68 -13.83
C LEU A 13 9.50 -25.15 -13.91
N LEU A 14 9.91 -25.65 -15.07
CA LEU A 14 10.24 -27.07 -15.27
C LEU A 14 11.74 -27.38 -15.40
N LEU A 15 12.63 -26.38 -15.41
CA LEU A 15 14.06 -26.61 -15.72
C LEU A 15 15.07 -25.86 -14.83
N GLY A 16 14.69 -25.46 -13.62
CA GLY A 16 15.61 -24.83 -12.67
C GLY A 16 15.57 -25.51 -11.31
N GLY A 17 16.35 -26.58 -11.12
CA GLY A 17 16.61 -27.10 -9.78
C GLY A 17 17.42 -26.09 -8.96
N CYS A 18 16.77 -25.45 -7.98
CA CYS A 18 17.30 -25.00 -6.70
C CYS A 18 16.13 -24.45 -5.88
N SER A 19 15.95 -24.97 -4.67
CA SER A 19 14.83 -24.76 -3.75
C SER A 19 14.68 -23.30 -3.30
N GLU A 20 14.08 -22.41 -4.09
CA GLU A 20 13.40 -21.27 -3.50
C GLU A 20 12.20 -21.80 -2.73
N ASN A 21 12.13 -21.47 -1.44
CA ASN A 21 11.04 -21.83 -0.56
C ASN A 21 9.72 -21.34 -1.19
N LEU A 22 8.77 -22.25 -1.47
CA LEU A 22 7.49 -21.96 -2.10
C LEU A 22 6.74 -20.82 -1.40
N ALA A 23 6.92 -20.65 -0.09
CA ALA A 23 6.37 -19.53 0.65
C ALA A 23 6.96 -18.18 0.22
N VAL A 24 8.29 -18.11 0.01
CA VAL A 24 8.97 -16.89 -0.47
C VAL A 24 8.51 -16.53 -1.88
N GLN A 25 8.41 -17.52 -2.77
CA GLN A 25 7.95 -17.29 -4.13
C GLN A 25 6.50 -16.78 -4.15
N SER A 26 5.65 -17.36 -3.31
CA SER A 26 4.24 -16.94 -3.20
C SER A 26 4.10 -15.53 -2.63
N MET A 27 4.95 -15.12 -1.68
CA MET A 27 4.98 -13.73 -1.23
C MET A 27 5.35 -12.75 -2.35
N ARG A 28 6.26 -13.13 -3.25
CA ARG A 28 6.62 -12.30 -4.41
C ARG A 28 5.45 -12.17 -5.38
N TRP A 29 4.80 -13.29 -5.72
CA TRP A 29 3.61 -13.27 -6.57
C TRP A 29 2.45 -12.48 -5.97
N ALA A 30 2.31 -12.48 -4.65
CA ALA A 30 1.32 -11.65 -3.98
C ALA A 30 1.57 -10.14 -4.18
N ILE A 31 2.83 -9.71 -4.11
CA ILE A 31 3.21 -8.32 -4.36
C ILE A 31 2.99 -7.95 -5.83
N GLU A 32 3.39 -8.83 -6.75
CA GLU A 32 3.16 -8.62 -8.19
C GLU A 32 1.65 -8.50 -8.51
N ALA A 33 0.82 -9.38 -7.94
CA ALA A 33 -0.64 -9.31 -8.11
C ALA A 33 -1.23 -8.00 -7.54
N LEU A 34 -0.69 -7.49 -6.43
CA LEU A 34 -1.09 -6.19 -5.89
C LEU A 34 -0.72 -5.02 -6.81
N GLU A 35 0.48 -5.03 -7.37
CA GLU A 35 0.91 -4.01 -8.32
C GLU A 35 0.03 -4.00 -9.58
N GLU A 36 -0.51 -5.15 -9.97
CA GLU A 36 -1.46 -5.31 -11.08
C GLU A 36 -2.92 -5.00 -10.68
N GLY A 37 -3.21 -4.79 -9.40
CA GLY A 37 -4.56 -4.55 -8.87
C GLY A 37 -5.42 -5.82 -8.73
N ASP A 38 -4.84 -7.01 -8.84
CA ASP A 38 -5.54 -8.28 -8.59
C ASP A 38 -5.49 -8.66 -7.11
N PHE A 39 -6.33 -7.98 -6.31
CA PHE A 39 -6.45 -8.23 -4.87
C PHE A 39 -6.82 -9.67 -4.53
N LYS A 40 -7.62 -10.33 -5.38
CA LYS A 40 -8.08 -11.70 -5.15
C LYS A 40 -6.93 -12.69 -5.32
N GLU A 41 -6.14 -12.52 -6.37
CA GLU A 41 -4.95 -13.32 -6.61
C GLU A 41 -3.89 -13.06 -5.53
N ALA A 42 -3.67 -11.81 -5.14
CA ALA A 42 -2.80 -11.45 -4.02
C ALA A 42 -3.18 -12.16 -2.71
N ARG A 43 -4.47 -12.12 -2.32
CA ARG A 43 -4.99 -12.83 -1.14
C ARG A 43 -4.76 -14.34 -1.21
N SER A 44 -4.87 -14.92 -2.41
CA SER A 44 -4.66 -16.36 -2.63
C SER A 44 -3.19 -16.74 -2.42
N TYR A 45 -2.25 -15.96 -2.95
CA TYR A 45 -0.83 -16.22 -2.80
C TYR A 45 -0.32 -16.07 -1.37
N ILE A 46 -0.78 -15.06 -0.61
CA ILE A 46 -0.37 -14.92 0.79
C ILE A 46 -0.93 -16.02 1.69
N ALA A 47 -2.16 -16.49 1.43
CA ALA A 47 -2.73 -17.63 2.17
C ALA A 47 -1.93 -18.91 1.91
N PHE A 48 -1.47 -19.12 0.67
CA PHE A 48 -0.58 -20.22 0.34
C PHE A 48 0.77 -20.09 1.04
N ALA A 49 1.39 -18.89 1.04
CA ALA A 49 2.66 -18.65 1.72
C ALA A 49 2.60 -18.94 3.23
N GLN A 50 1.49 -18.57 3.88
CA GLN A 50 1.27 -18.84 5.30
C GLN A 50 1.15 -20.34 5.60
N ASN A 51 0.48 -21.11 4.73
CA ASN A 51 0.26 -22.54 4.94
C ASN A 51 1.53 -23.39 4.70
N GLU A 52 2.37 -22.97 3.76
CA GLU A 52 3.64 -23.65 3.45
C GLU A 52 4.79 -23.21 4.38
N GLY A 53 4.67 -22.02 4.97
CA GLY A 53 5.68 -21.43 5.83
C GLY A 53 5.65 -21.95 7.27
N ASN A 54 6.68 -22.69 7.67
CA ASN A 54 6.88 -23.07 9.08
C ASN A 54 7.52 -21.96 9.94
N ASP A 55 7.85 -20.80 9.36
CA ASP A 55 8.42 -19.65 10.07
C ASP A 55 7.30 -18.72 10.58
N PRO A 56 7.26 -18.40 11.88
CA PRO A 56 6.32 -17.40 12.44
C PRO A 56 6.34 -16.04 11.72
N GLU A 57 7.46 -15.69 11.08
CA GLU A 57 7.57 -14.49 10.24
C GLU A 57 6.51 -14.45 9.13
N TYR A 58 6.13 -15.58 8.55
CA TYR A 58 5.10 -15.62 7.50
C TYR A 58 3.71 -15.27 8.01
N ALA A 59 3.40 -15.54 9.28
CA ALA A 59 2.14 -15.11 9.87
C ALA A 59 2.10 -13.58 10.04
N SER A 60 3.20 -12.97 10.46
CA SER A 60 3.33 -11.50 10.55
C SER A 60 3.29 -10.85 9.16
N LEU A 61 4.01 -11.40 8.19
CA LEU A 61 3.98 -10.92 6.80
C LEU A 61 2.59 -11.08 6.18
N TYR A 62 1.91 -12.20 6.44
CA TYR A 62 0.52 -12.38 6.03
C TYR A 62 -0.38 -11.28 6.59
N ALA A 63 -0.28 -10.99 7.90
CA ALA A 63 -1.07 -9.93 8.52
C ALA A 63 -0.78 -8.56 7.89
N GLN A 64 0.49 -8.21 7.67
CA GLN A 64 0.86 -6.96 6.98
C GLN A 64 0.30 -6.89 5.56
N MET A 65 0.40 -7.99 4.79
CA MET A 65 -0.11 -8.01 3.43
C MET A 65 -1.64 -7.90 3.38
N GLN A 66 -2.36 -8.51 4.32
CA GLN A 66 -3.82 -8.34 4.40
C GLN A 66 -4.17 -6.87 4.64
N SER A 67 -3.49 -6.19 5.57
CA SER A 67 -3.70 -4.76 5.79
C SER A 67 -3.31 -3.90 4.58
N LEU A 68 -2.29 -4.31 3.80
CA LEU A 68 -1.94 -3.62 2.55
C LEU A 68 -3.05 -3.77 1.51
N ILE A 69 -3.60 -4.97 1.34
CA ILE A 69 -4.70 -5.22 0.41
C ILE A 69 -5.93 -4.39 0.80
N GLU A 70 -6.29 -4.40 2.08
CA GLU A 70 -7.40 -3.58 2.59
C GLU A 70 -7.15 -2.09 2.37
N MET A 71 -5.93 -1.60 2.65
CA MET A 71 -5.57 -0.22 2.38
C MET A 71 -5.79 0.15 0.91
N MET A 72 -5.36 -0.71 -0.01
CA MET A 72 -5.52 -0.46 -1.45
C MET A 72 -7.00 -0.51 -1.88
N GLU A 73 -7.79 -1.48 -1.40
CA GLU A 73 -9.23 -1.55 -1.67
C GLU A 73 -9.94 -0.27 -1.18
N TYR A 74 -9.63 0.21 0.03
CA TYR A 74 -10.20 1.46 0.54
C TYR A 74 -9.77 2.70 -0.26
N LEU A 75 -8.55 2.73 -0.80
CA LEU A 75 -8.10 3.81 -1.67
C LEU A 75 -8.88 3.81 -2.99
N ASP A 76 -9.09 2.65 -3.59
CA ASP A 76 -9.89 2.51 -4.82
C ASP A 76 -11.35 2.92 -4.63
N ASP A 77 -11.90 2.66 -3.44
CA ASP A 77 -13.27 3.06 -3.06
C ASP A 77 -13.38 4.52 -2.58
N GLY A 78 -12.26 5.25 -2.46
CA GLY A 78 -12.22 6.64 -1.98
C GLY A 78 -12.40 6.80 -0.46
N GLU A 79 -12.28 5.71 0.31
CA GLU A 79 -12.44 5.69 1.77
C GLU A 79 -11.13 6.03 2.50
N LEU A 80 -10.71 7.30 2.43
CA LEU A 80 -9.40 7.75 2.94
C LEU A 80 -9.13 7.41 4.42
N ASP A 81 -10.06 7.65 5.36
CA ASP A 81 -9.82 7.36 6.78
C ASP A 81 -9.66 5.85 7.03
N ALA A 82 -10.37 5.01 6.26
CA ALA A 82 -10.26 3.55 6.36
C ALA A 82 -8.92 3.06 5.80
N ALA A 83 -8.46 3.61 4.68
CA ALA A 83 -7.12 3.33 4.15
C ALA A 83 -6.01 3.71 5.15
N LEU A 84 -6.10 4.89 5.77
CA LEU A 84 -5.12 5.34 6.75
C LEU A 84 -5.16 4.54 8.06
N LEU A 85 -6.32 3.96 8.41
CA LEU A 85 -6.45 3.00 9.51
C LEU A 85 -5.75 1.69 9.16
N ALA A 86 -5.98 1.13 7.97
CA ALA A 86 -5.32 -0.08 7.50
C ALA A 86 -3.79 0.09 7.44
N TRP A 87 -3.29 1.26 7.03
CA TRP A 87 -1.87 1.62 7.15
C TRP A 87 -1.36 1.56 8.59
N THR A 88 -2.15 2.08 9.55
CA THR A 88 -1.75 2.06 10.96
C THR A 88 -1.59 0.63 11.45
N ASP A 89 -2.54 -0.24 11.11
CA ASP A 89 -2.50 -1.66 11.47
C ASP A 89 -1.29 -2.36 10.82
N LEU A 90 -1.05 -2.12 9.53
CA LEU A 90 0.12 -2.63 8.79
C LEU A 90 1.42 -2.21 9.49
N ASN A 91 1.56 -0.92 9.80
CA ASN A 91 2.80 -0.35 10.35
C ASN A 91 3.09 -0.82 11.78
N LEU A 92 2.07 -1.22 12.54
CA LEU A 92 2.22 -1.77 13.90
C LEU A 92 2.75 -3.20 13.91
N VAL A 93 2.56 -3.97 12.84
CA VAL A 93 3.10 -5.32 12.76
C VAL A 93 4.62 -5.25 12.56
N ASN A 94 5.35 -5.97 13.40
CA ASN A 94 6.81 -6.05 13.33
C ASN A 94 7.24 -7.27 12.53
N THR A 95 8.00 -7.04 11.47
CA THR A 95 8.57 -8.05 10.58
C THR A 95 10.06 -7.74 10.40
N LYS A 96 10.85 -8.76 10.06
CA LYS A 96 12.24 -8.57 9.65
C LYS A 96 12.34 -7.98 8.26
N SER A 97 11.39 -8.33 7.38
CA SER A 97 11.30 -7.78 6.03
C SER A 97 10.48 -6.49 6.04
N GLU A 98 11.01 -5.45 5.40
CA GLU A 98 10.34 -4.16 5.24
C GLU A 98 9.60 -4.02 3.90
N VAL A 99 9.71 -5.01 3.01
CA VAL A 99 9.18 -4.93 1.64
C VAL A 99 7.70 -4.52 1.59
N VAL A 100 6.87 -5.09 2.47
CA VAL A 100 5.43 -4.77 2.54
C VAL A 100 5.19 -3.32 2.95
N LYS A 101 5.96 -2.84 3.92
CA LYS A 101 5.89 -1.45 4.40
C LYS A 101 6.37 -0.49 3.34
N GLU A 102 7.43 -0.83 2.61
CA GLU A 102 7.95 -0.01 1.51
C GLU A 102 6.89 0.18 0.42
N VAL A 103 6.21 -0.88 -0.01
CA VAL A 103 5.10 -0.80 -0.98
C VAL A 103 3.97 0.07 -0.44
N ALA A 104 3.59 -0.10 0.82
CA ALA A 104 2.54 0.70 1.44
C ALA A 104 2.90 2.20 1.52
N ILE A 105 4.15 2.50 1.87
CA ILE A 105 4.69 3.86 1.92
C ILE A 105 4.65 4.50 0.53
N GLU A 106 5.08 3.79 -0.51
CA GLU A 106 5.06 4.30 -1.88
C GLU A 106 3.64 4.66 -2.32
N LYS A 107 2.67 3.79 -2.05
CA LYS A 107 1.25 4.04 -2.36
C LYS A 107 0.69 5.25 -1.61
N LEU A 108 1.01 5.38 -0.32
CA LEU A 108 0.61 6.56 0.46
C LEU A 108 1.29 7.84 -0.05
N GLN A 109 2.57 7.79 -0.42
CA GLN A 109 3.28 8.94 -0.99
C GLN A 109 2.66 9.38 -2.32
N GLN A 110 2.27 8.44 -3.18
CA GLN A 110 1.56 8.74 -4.41
C GLN A 110 0.21 9.40 -4.13
N MET A 111 -0.63 8.79 -3.27
CA MET A 111 -1.93 9.33 -2.89
C MET A 111 -1.83 10.73 -2.28
N LEU A 112 -0.87 10.94 -1.38
CA LEU A 112 -0.63 12.26 -0.77
C LEU A 112 -0.18 13.28 -1.81
N GLY A 113 0.61 12.87 -2.80
CA GLY A 113 1.02 13.73 -3.91
C GLY A 113 -0.18 14.19 -4.74
N GLU A 114 -1.06 13.27 -5.12
CA GLU A 114 -2.30 13.56 -5.86
C GLU A 114 -3.22 14.48 -5.04
N MET A 115 -3.42 14.16 -3.75
CA MET A 115 -4.21 14.97 -2.83
C MET A 115 -3.66 16.40 -2.66
N ILE A 116 -2.33 16.58 -2.63
CA ILE A 116 -1.71 17.91 -2.54
C ILE A 116 -2.11 18.76 -3.76
N VAL A 117 -2.06 18.20 -4.96
CA VAL A 117 -2.46 18.89 -6.19
C VAL A 117 -3.92 19.32 -6.12
N THR A 118 -4.82 18.41 -5.75
CA THR A 118 -6.25 18.74 -5.58
C THR A 118 -6.46 19.85 -4.54
N CYS A 119 -5.73 19.80 -3.42
CA CYS A 119 -5.81 20.83 -2.38
C CYS A 119 -5.26 22.19 -2.86
N GLU A 120 -4.24 22.21 -3.71
CA GLU A 120 -3.71 23.43 -4.33
C GLU A 120 -4.74 24.07 -5.25
N GLU A 121 -5.37 23.28 -6.12
CA GLU A 121 -6.44 23.73 -7.03
C GLU A 121 -7.67 24.25 -6.27
N ALA A 122 -8.05 23.58 -5.17
CA ALA A 122 -9.15 23.99 -4.30
C ALA A 122 -8.88 25.35 -3.62
N VAL A 123 -7.63 25.61 -3.20
CA VAL A 123 -7.23 26.91 -2.64
C VAL A 123 -7.30 28.03 -3.68
N GLU A 124 -6.96 27.75 -4.94
CA GLU A 124 -7.04 28.73 -6.02
C GLU A 124 -8.47 29.07 -6.43
N SER A 125 -9.36 28.07 -6.44
CA SER A 125 -10.77 28.23 -6.78
C SER A 125 -11.61 28.81 -5.64
N GLY A 126 -11.19 28.64 -4.38
CA GLY A 126 -11.91 29.08 -3.19
C GLY A 126 -12.98 28.10 -2.70
N GLU A 127 -13.09 26.91 -3.32
CA GLU A 127 -13.99 25.83 -2.94
C GLU A 127 -13.17 24.69 -2.33
N PHE A 128 -13.10 24.59 -0.99
CA PHE A 128 -12.19 23.65 -0.31
C PHE A 128 -12.77 22.96 0.94
N SER A 129 -14.09 22.78 1.01
CA SER A 129 -14.74 22.21 2.20
C SER A 129 -14.40 20.73 2.40
N GLU A 130 -14.22 19.96 1.33
CA GLU A 130 -13.92 18.52 1.37
C GLU A 130 -12.43 18.28 1.65
N GLU A 131 -11.57 19.04 0.98
CA GLU A 131 -10.11 19.00 1.06
C GLU A 131 -9.63 19.32 2.47
N LYS A 132 -10.28 20.27 3.14
CA LYS A 132 -10.01 20.56 4.55
C LYS A 132 -10.27 19.34 5.44
N GLY A 133 -11.31 18.57 5.13
CA GLY A 133 -11.62 17.30 5.80
C GLY A 133 -10.52 16.27 5.57
N MET A 134 -10.12 16.08 4.31
CA MET A 134 -9.06 15.15 3.93
C MET A 134 -7.73 15.48 4.62
N ILE A 135 -7.30 16.75 4.61
CA ILE A 135 -6.04 17.17 5.25
C ILE A 135 -6.06 16.87 6.75
N ASN A 136 -7.19 17.10 7.41
CA ASN A 136 -7.31 16.83 8.85
C ASN A 136 -7.25 15.32 9.14
N GLN A 137 -7.85 14.47 8.29
CA GLN A 137 -7.74 13.01 8.42
C GLN A 137 -6.28 12.56 8.29
N VAL A 138 -5.59 13.01 7.25
CA VAL A 138 -4.18 12.67 7.00
C VAL A 138 -3.29 13.10 8.17
N ILE A 139 -3.38 14.36 8.61
CA ILE A 139 -2.56 14.87 9.73
C ILE A 139 -2.86 14.09 11.01
N LYS A 140 -4.13 13.75 11.27
CA LYS A 140 -4.52 12.99 12.46
C LYS A 140 -3.91 11.58 12.47
N ARG A 141 -3.82 10.92 11.30
CA ARG A 141 -3.41 9.51 11.18
C ARG A 141 -1.90 9.34 10.98
N LEU A 142 -1.30 10.12 10.08
CA LEU A 142 0.13 10.02 9.77
C LEU A 142 1.01 10.86 10.71
N GLY A 143 0.43 11.87 11.38
CA GLY A 143 1.15 12.68 12.36
C GLY A 143 2.44 13.30 11.80
N ASP A 144 3.54 13.13 12.54
CA ASP A 144 4.88 13.61 12.20
C ASP A 144 5.82 12.45 11.80
N MET A 145 5.28 11.46 11.09
CA MET A 145 6.08 10.35 10.56
C MET A 145 7.09 10.86 9.53
N LYS A 146 8.38 10.68 9.84
CA LYS A 146 9.50 11.19 9.03
C LYS A 146 9.44 10.83 7.54
N VAL A 147 8.91 9.66 7.23
CA VAL A 147 8.80 9.17 5.85
C VAL A 147 7.83 9.99 4.98
N PHE A 148 6.98 10.80 5.61
CA PHE A 148 6.01 11.70 4.94
C PHE A 148 6.27 13.18 5.24
N ASP A 149 7.45 13.56 5.74
CA ASP A 149 7.74 14.93 6.19
C ASP A 149 7.48 15.98 5.11
N GLU A 150 7.88 15.70 3.86
CA GLU A 150 7.69 16.63 2.75
C GLU A 150 6.20 16.86 2.47
N GLN A 151 5.42 15.78 2.39
CA GLN A 151 3.98 15.84 2.16
C GLN A 151 3.28 16.53 3.33
N MET A 152 3.66 16.23 4.58
CA MET A 152 3.08 16.85 5.78
C MET A 152 3.37 18.34 5.87
N ALA A 153 4.56 18.80 5.46
CA ALA A 153 4.87 20.22 5.41
C ALA A 153 3.93 20.97 4.43
N LYS A 154 3.74 20.41 3.23
CA LYS A 154 2.84 20.98 2.21
C LYS A 154 1.38 20.98 2.67
N LEU A 155 0.88 19.85 3.18
CA LEU A 155 -0.51 19.75 3.66
C LEU A 155 -0.79 20.68 4.85
N LYS A 156 0.16 20.81 5.80
CA LYS A 156 0.01 21.78 6.91
C LYS A 156 -0.02 23.23 6.41
N TYR A 157 0.76 23.56 5.38
CA TYR A 157 0.73 24.86 4.72
C TYR A 157 -0.61 25.12 4.03
N LEU A 158 -1.10 24.17 3.23
CA LEU A 158 -2.40 24.28 2.54
C LEU A 158 -3.56 24.42 3.52
N ARG A 159 -3.57 23.62 4.59
CA ARG A 159 -4.56 23.75 5.67
C ARG A 159 -4.57 25.15 6.27
N ARG A 160 -3.41 25.78 6.45
CA ARG A 160 -3.34 27.15 6.97
C ARG A 160 -3.99 28.13 5.99
N ARG A 161 -3.68 28.02 4.69
CA ARG A 161 -4.29 28.87 3.66
C ARG A 161 -5.81 28.72 3.57
N MET A 162 -6.34 27.51 3.74
CA MET A 162 -7.79 27.25 3.77
C MET A 162 -8.49 27.76 5.05
N ASN A 163 -7.75 28.30 6.02
CA ASN A 163 -8.29 28.91 7.23
C ASN A 163 -8.10 30.43 7.29
N GLU A 164 -7.36 31.01 6.34
CA GLU A 164 -7.17 32.45 6.18
C GLU A 164 -8.30 33.04 5.33
#